data_AF-A0A382D9C7-F1
#
_entry.id   AF-A0A382D9C7-F1
#
_cell.length_a   1.000
_cell.length_b   1.000
_cell.length_c   1.000
_cell.angle_alpha   90.00
_cell.angle_beta   90.00
_cell.angle_gamma   90.00
#
_symmetry.space_group_name_H-M   'P 1'
#
loop_
_entity.id
_entity.type
_entity.pdbx_description
1 polymer ?
#
loop_
_entity_poly.entity_id
_entity_poly.type
_entity_poly.pdbx_seq_one_letter_code
_entity_poly.pdbx_strand_id
1 'polypeptide(L)'
;MESETEVKMPSLYGTVKSKTGEVFQDSLDYCKGALQSVSRSFALTIPLVEENILAPIMVGYLEARILDTFEDDIGRREISLQERVNSMNIMMEILESPDSSSAREKAKQLAESADEMVLNPNYRDLVKNMERILTVHSSFDERTKECMLRWLKEMNFGMQKFLKQEVYSF
;
A
#
# COMPACT_ATOMS: atom_id res chain seq x y z
N MET A 1 8.81 31.41 27.75
CA MET A 1 9.45 31.31 26.41
C MET A 1 10.09 29.92 26.40
N GLU A 2 9.24 28.91 26.23
CA GLU A 2 9.65 27.51 26.34
C GLU A 2 9.97 26.97 24.96
N SER A 3 11.09 26.26 24.92
CA SER A 3 11.84 25.83 23.75
C SER A 3 11.09 24.79 22.92
N GLU A 4 11.09 25.01 21.61
CA GLU A 4 10.68 24.05 20.58
C GLU A 4 11.51 22.77 20.71
N THR A 5 10.81 21.64 20.84
CA THR A 5 11.42 20.31 20.86
C THR A 5 11.64 19.87 19.42
N GLU A 6 12.89 19.99 18.97
CA GLU A 6 13.35 19.50 17.67
C GLU A 6 13.23 17.96 17.63
N VAL A 7 12.28 17.46 16.83
CA VAL A 7 12.11 16.01 16.60
C VAL A 7 13.23 15.53 15.69
N LYS A 8 14.27 14.94 16.29
CA LYS A 8 15.39 14.33 15.57
C LYS A 8 14.94 13.03 14.92
N MET A 9 15.02 12.95 13.58
CA MET A 9 14.85 11.68 12.87
C MET A 9 15.92 10.67 13.29
N PRO A 10 15.60 9.39 13.50
CA PRO A 10 16.59 8.37 13.83
C PRO A 10 17.55 8.14 12.66
N SER A 11 18.85 8.15 12.96
CA SER A 11 19.92 7.73 12.05
C SER A 11 19.72 6.28 11.59
N LEU A 12 19.85 6.05 10.28
CA LEU A 12 19.84 4.72 9.63
C LEU A 12 20.97 3.78 10.08
N TYR A 13 21.95 4.26 10.85
CA TYR A 13 23.09 3.48 11.32
C TYR A 13 23.36 3.76 12.81
N GLY A 14 22.78 2.94 13.71
CA GLY A 14 23.12 3.01 15.14
C GLY A 14 22.15 2.31 16.10
N THR A 15 22.61 1.21 16.67
CA THR A 15 21.94 0.21 17.53
C THR A 15 21.31 0.73 18.83
N VAL A 16 19.98 0.61 18.94
CA VAL A 16 19.24 -0.12 20.01
C VAL A 16 17.96 -0.64 19.35
N LYS A 17 17.89 -1.93 19.03
CA LYS A 17 16.70 -2.53 18.39
C LYS A 17 15.57 -2.67 19.41
N SER A 18 14.75 -1.64 19.54
CA SER A 18 13.41 -1.80 20.10
C SER A 18 12.65 -2.82 19.23
N LYS A 19 11.81 -3.67 19.83
CA LYS A 19 10.92 -4.60 19.09
C LYS A 19 10.14 -3.87 17.99
N THR A 20 9.78 -2.61 18.23
CA THR A 20 9.12 -1.74 17.23
C THR A 20 10.04 -1.39 16.06
N GLY A 21 11.33 -1.13 16.32
CA GLY A 21 12.32 -0.84 15.28
C GLY A 21 12.68 -2.06 14.42
N GLU A 22 12.65 -3.26 15.00
CA GLU A 22 12.80 -4.51 14.23
C GLU A 22 11.63 -4.74 13.29
N VAL A 23 10.39 -4.64 13.79
CA VAL A 23 9.18 -4.80 12.96
C VAL A 23 9.15 -3.79 11.82
N PHE A 24 9.53 -2.54 12.10
CA PHE A 24 9.62 -1.51 11.06
C PHE A 24 10.64 -1.89 9.98
N GLN A 25 11.85 -2.30 10.38
CA GLN A 25 12.90 -2.67 9.44
C GLN A 25 12.51 -3.88 8.58
N ASP A 26 11.94 -4.92 9.19
CA ASP A 26 11.45 -6.11 8.49
C ASP A 26 10.33 -5.76 7.49
N SER A 27 9.48 -4.79 7.84
CA SER A 27 8.42 -4.29 6.96
C SER A 27 8.97 -3.50 5.78
N LEU A 28 9.98 -2.65 6.03
CA LEU A 28 10.66 -1.90 4.98
C LEU A 28 11.39 -2.82 3.99
N ASP A 29 12.05 -3.86 4.49
CA ASP A 29 12.75 -4.83 3.64
C ASP A 29 11.77 -5.70 2.85
N TYR A 30 10.61 -6.04 3.43
CA TYR A 30 9.50 -6.61 2.68
C TYR A 30 9.05 -5.69 1.53
N CYS A 31 8.81 -4.39 1.78
CA CYS A 31 8.38 -3.46 0.72
C CYS A 31 9.38 -3.41 -0.45
N LYS A 32 10.69 -3.41 -0.17
CA LYS A 32 11.73 -3.46 -1.22
C LYS A 32 11.65 -4.75 -2.05
N GLY A 33 11.53 -5.90 -1.40
CA GLY A 33 11.42 -7.20 -2.07
C GLY A 33 10.11 -7.34 -2.85
N ALA A 34 9.01 -6.85 -2.30
CA ALA A 34 7.71 -6.82 -2.94
C ALA A 34 7.75 -6.00 -4.23
N LEU A 35 8.35 -4.80 -4.20
CA LEU A 35 8.51 -3.95 -5.39
C LEU A 35 9.20 -4.70 -6.55
N GLN A 36 10.28 -5.42 -6.26
CA GLN A 36 10.99 -6.25 -7.25
C GLN A 36 10.10 -7.35 -7.83
N SER A 37 9.25 -7.95 -6.99
CA SER A 37 8.39 -9.08 -7.33
C SER A 37 7.16 -8.67 -8.15
N VAL A 38 6.64 -7.45 -7.93
CA VAL A 38 5.44 -6.95 -8.61
C VAL A 38 5.73 -5.96 -9.73
N SER A 39 6.99 -5.54 -9.93
CA SER A 39 7.35 -4.59 -10.99
C SER A 39 8.82 -4.61 -11.40
N ARG A 40 9.13 -5.24 -12.54
CA ARG A 40 10.51 -5.22 -13.08
C ARG A 40 10.98 -3.81 -13.45
N SER A 41 10.11 -2.99 -14.04
CA SER A 41 10.48 -1.66 -14.54
C SER A 41 10.62 -0.66 -13.39
N PHE A 42 9.63 -0.56 -12.51
CA PHE A 42 9.69 0.41 -11.40
C PHE A 42 10.68 0.01 -10.31
N ALA A 43 10.99 -1.28 -10.15
CA ALA A 43 12.08 -1.70 -9.27
C ALA A 43 13.47 -1.20 -9.73
N LEU A 44 13.63 -0.81 -11.00
CA LEU A 44 14.87 -0.20 -11.48
C LEU A 44 14.89 1.32 -11.31
N THR A 45 13.73 1.98 -11.35
CA THR A 45 13.65 3.45 -11.39
C THR A 45 13.31 4.08 -10.04
N ILE A 46 12.45 3.46 -9.23
CA ILE A 46 12.11 3.97 -7.89
C ILE A 46 13.34 4.09 -6.99
N PRO A 47 14.31 3.15 -6.97
CA PRO A 47 15.52 3.33 -6.16
C PRO A 47 16.43 4.49 -6.59
N LEU A 48 16.19 5.10 -7.76
CA LEU A 48 16.99 6.22 -8.28
C LEU A 48 16.46 7.59 -7.86
N VAL A 49 15.31 7.65 -7.18
CA VAL A 49 14.76 8.91 -6.65
C VAL A 49 15.52 9.36 -5.39
N GLU A 50 15.28 10.60 -4.98
CA GLU A 50 15.90 11.18 -3.78
C GLU A 50 15.49 10.40 -2.51
N GLU A 51 16.42 10.26 -1.55
CA GLU A 51 16.24 9.41 -0.37
C GLU A 51 15.00 9.78 0.46
N ASN A 52 14.70 11.08 0.57
CA ASN A 52 13.56 11.60 1.31
C ASN A 52 12.19 11.26 0.69
N ILE A 53 12.13 10.92 -0.60
CA ILE A 53 10.87 10.55 -1.29
C ILE A 53 10.84 9.09 -1.73
N LEU A 54 11.95 8.36 -1.59
CA LEU A 54 12.07 6.96 -1.98
C LEU A 54 11.04 6.06 -1.29
N ALA A 55 10.96 6.13 0.04
CA ALA A 55 10.02 5.30 0.78
C ALA A 55 8.55 5.64 0.48
N PRO A 56 8.13 6.92 0.46
CA PRO A 56 6.77 7.30 0.03
C PRO A 56 6.41 6.82 -1.38
N ILE A 57 7.32 6.98 -2.37
CA ILE A 57 7.06 6.53 -3.75
C ILE A 57 6.95 5.00 -3.82
N MET A 58 7.84 4.28 -3.13
CA MET A 58 7.78 2.82 -3.07
C MET A 58 6.48 2.32 -2.44
N VAL A 59 6.10 2.84 -1.27
CA VAL A 59 4.89 2.44 -0.55
C VAL A 59 3.64 2.81 -1.36
N GLY A 60 3.57 4.03 -1.88
CA GLY A 60 2.46 4.47 -2.72
C GLY A 60 2.29 3.62 -3.98
N TYR A 61 3.40 3.16 -4.58
CA TYR A 61 3.34 2.20 -5.69
C TYR A 61 2.73 0.86 -5.27
N LEU A 62 3.12 0.32 -4.10
CA LEU A 62 2.60 -0.96 -3.61
C LEU A 62 1.12 -0.87 -3.24
N GLU A 63 0.68 0.24 -2.64
CA GLU A 63 -0.73 0.50 -2.35
C GLU A 63 -1.57 0.63 -3.62
N ALA A 64 -1.05 1.37 -4.61
CA ALA A 64 -1.67 1.45 -5.93
C ALA A 64 -1.77 0.07 -6.59
N ARG A 65 -0.72 -0.76 -6.48
CA ARG A 65 -0.70 -2.13 -7.03
C ARG A 65 -1.71 -3.05 -6.33
N ILE A 66 -1.95 -2.88 -5.04
CA ILE A 66 -3.01 -3.61 -4.32
C ILE A 66 -4.39 -3.25 -4.90
N LEU A 67 -4.66 -1.96 -5.11
CA LEU A 67 -5.93 -1.53 -5.71
C LEU A 67 -6.12 -2.09 -7.12
N ASP A 68 -5.08 -1.99 -7.93
CA ASP A 68 -5.01 -2.53 -9.29
C ASP A 68 -5.25 -4.05 -9.31
N THR A 69 -4.77 -4.77 -8.30
CA THR A 69 -5.01 -6.21 -8.14
C THR A 69 -6.49 -6.53 -7.98
N PHE A 70 -7.24 -5.75 -7.20
CA PHE A 70 -8.69 -5.96 -7.04
C PHE A 70 -9.48 -5.55 -8.29
N GLU A 71 -8.93 -4.65 -9.10
CA GLU A 71 -9.53 -4.19 -10.34
C GLU A 71 -9.37 -5.22 -11.47
N ASP A 72 -8.14 -5.65 -11.75
CA ASP A 72 -7.77 -6.39 -12.97
C ASP A 72 -7.59 -7.91 -12.78
N ASP A 73 -7.19 -8.39 -11.59
CA ASP A 73 -6.84 -9.83 -11.44
C ASP A 73 -8.10 -10.71 -11.61
N ILE A 74 -7.98 -11.80 -12.36
CA ILE A 74 -9.10 -12.69 -12.67
C ILE A 74 -9.56 -13.56 -11.49
N GLY A 75 -8.75 -13.65 -10.43
CA GLY A 75 -9.01 -14.49 -9.26
C GLY A 75 -8.85 -15.99 -9.52
N ARG A 76 -8.93 -16.78 -8.44
CA ARG A 76 -8.93 -18.26 -8.51
C ARG A 76 -10.31 -18.86 -8.69
N ARG A 77 -11.33 -18.02 -8.55
CA ARG A 77 -12.73 -18.26 -8.88
C ARG A 77 -13.27 -17.03 -9.61
N GLU A 78 -14.47 -17.14 -10.14
CA GLU A 78 -15.17 -15.98 -10.68
C GLU A 78 -15.43 -14.95 -9.56
N ILE A 79 -14.97 -13.72 -9.78
CA ILE A 79 -15.13 -12.58 -8.86
C ILE A 79 -16.10 -11.59 -9.50
N SER A 80 -17.23 -11.36 -8.84
CA SER A 80 -18.22 -10.40 -9.31
C SER A 80 -17.71 -8.97 -9.25
N LEU A 81 -18.28 -8.11 -10.09
CA LEU A 81 -18.02 -6.66 -10.07
C LEU A 81 -18.23 -6.04 -8.68
N GLN A 82 -19.25 -6.51 -7.95
CA GLN A 82 -19.56 -5.99 -6.62
C GLN A 82 -18.49 -6.37 -5.59
N GLU A 83 -17.92 -7.57 -5.69
CA GLU A 83 -16.82 -8.01 -4.81
C GLU A 83 -15.53 -7.22 -5.08
N ARG A 84 -15.23 -6.92 -6.35
CA ARG A 84 -14.10 -6.05 -6.74
C ARG A 84 -14.24 -4.67 -6.12
N VAL A 85 -15.37 -4.01 -6.40
CA VAL A 85 -15.68 -2.67 -5.88
C VAL A 85 -15.64 -2.63 -4.35
N ASN A 86 -16.20 -3.65 -3.69
CA ASN A 86 -16.17 -3.74 -2.24
C ASN A 86 -14.74 -3.83 -1.69
N SER A 87 -13.88 -4.65 -2.29
CA SER A 87 -12.48 -4.79 -1.87
C SER A 87 -11.69 -3.49 -2.05
N MET A 88 -11.91 -2.80 -3.17
CA MET A 88 -11.32 -1.49 -3.43
C MET A 88 -11.79 -0.42 -2.43
N ASN A 89 -13.07 -0.43 -2.06
CA ASN A 89 -13.62 0.49 -1.04
C ASN A 89 -13.04 0.20 0.35
N ILE A 90 -12.95 -1.08 0.74
CA ILE A 90 -12.32 -1.48 2.00
C ILE A 90 -10.85 -1.01 2.03
N MET A 91 -10.12 -1.15 0.93
CA MET A 91 -8.75 -0.64 0.83
C MET A 91 -8.69 0.88 1.02
N MET A 92 -9.63 1.66 0.46
CA MET A 92 -9.70 3.10 0.71
C MET A 92 -9.99 3.42 2.18
N GLU A 93 -10.93 2.72 2.81
CA GLU A 93 -11.26 2.92 4.22
C GLU A 93 -10.08 2.59 5.15
N ILE A 94 -9.22 1.64 4.77
CA ILE A 94 -7.96 1.37 5.46
C ILE A 94 -7.03 2.58 5.35
N LEU A 95 -6.79 3.08 4.14
CA LEU A 95 -5.86 4.19 3.90
C LEU A 95 -6.35 5.54 4.44
N GLU A 96 -7.66 5.71 4.63
CA GLU A 96 -8.23 6.90 5.29
C GLU A 96 -7.89 6.97 6.78
N SER A 97 -7.61 5.82 7.42
CA SER A 97 -7.34 5.75 8.85
C SER A 97 -6.44 4.55 9.18
N PRO A 98 -5.19 4.52 8.65
CA PRO A 98 -4.34 3.32 8.63
C PRO A 98 -3.96 2.81 10.03
N ASP A 99 -3.93 3.72 11.02
CA ASP A 99 -3.58 3.39 12.40
C ASP A 99 -4.77 2.92 13.26
N SER A 100 -5.99 2.96 12.72
CA SER A 100 -7.20 2.59 13.44
C SER A 100 -7.34 1.09 13.64
N SER A 101 -8.03 0.67 14.71
CA SER A 101 -8.37 -0.75 14.91
C SER A 101 -9.26 -1.29 13.79
N SER A 102 -10.15 -0.46 13.24
CA SER A 102 -11.01 -0.82 12.11
C SER A 102 -10.19 -1.11 10.85
N ALA A 103 -9.16 -0.30 10.57
CA ALA A 103 -8.27 -0.53 9.43
C ALA A 103 -7.52 -1.86 9.55
N ARG A 104 -7.05 -2.24 10.75
CA ARG A 104 -6.40 -3.55 10.97
C ARG A 104 -7.34 -4.71 10.70
N GLU A 105 -8.57 -4.65 11.20
CA GLU A 105 -9.56 -5.71 10.96
C GLU A 105 -9.90 -5.85 9.47
N LYS A 106 -10.06 -4.71 8.78
CA LYS A 106 -10.30 -4.67 7.33
C LYS A 106 -9.11 -5.20 6.52
N ALA A 107 -7.88 -4.85 6.92
CA ALA A 107 -6.67 -5.35 6.28
C ALA A 107 -6.58 -6.88 6.41
N LYS A 108 -6.88 -7.41 7.60
CA LYS A 108 -6.98 -8.85 7.84
C LYS A 108 -8.05 -9.51 6.98
N GLN A 109 -9.24 -8.91 6.88
CA GLN A 109 -10.31 -9.39 6.00
C GLN A 109 -9.86 -9.49 4.53
N LEU A 110 -9.17 -8.47 4.02
CA LEU A 110 -8.63 -8.49 2.64
C LEU A 110 -7.51 -9.54 2.48
N ALA A 111 -6.65 -9.70 3.48
CA ALA A 111 -5.60 -10.71 3.45
C ALA A 111 -6.17 -12.14 3.43
N GLU A 112 -7.25 -12.39 4.17
CA GLU A 112 -7.95 -13.68 4.20
C GLU A 112 -8.65 -13.99 2.86
N SER A 113 -9.23 -12.99 2.19
CA SER A 113 -9.89 -13.19 0.88
C SER A 113 -8.91 -13.37 -0.28
N ALA A 114 -7.64 -12.99 -0.11
CA ALA A 114 -6.64 -12.96 -1.18
C ALA A 114 -6.41 -14.32 -1.87
N ASP A 115 -6.58 -15.45 -1.16
CA ASP A 115 -6.43 -16.78 -1.76
C ASP A 115 -7.48 -17.09 -2.83
N GLU A 116 -8.67 -16.53 -2.72
CA GLU A 116 -9.72 -16.68 -3.72
C GLU A 116 -9.69 -15.56 -4.76
N MET A 117 -9.48 -14.33 -4.28
CA MET A 117 -9.61 -13.11 -5.07
C MET A 117 -8.45 -12.87 -6.03
N VAL A 118 -7.27 -13.46 -5.79
CA VAL A 118 -6.04 -13.13 -6.52
C VAL A 118 -5.36 -14.38 -7.06
N LEU A 119 -5.28 -14.49 -8.39
CA LEU A 119 -4.61 -15.61 -9.04
C LEU A 119 -3.09 -15.47 -8.99
N ASN A 120 -2.58 -14.28 -9.31
CA ASN A 120 -1.13 -14.05 -9.40
C ASN A 120 -0.48 -14.23 -8.01
N PRO A 121 0.52 -15.12 -7.87
CA PRO A 121 1.11 -15.41 -6.56
C PRO A 121 1.81 -14.21 -5.93
N ASN A 122 2.44 -13.34 -6.73
CA ASN A 122 3.15 -12.17 -6.21
C ASN A 122 2.16 -11.07 -5.75
N TYR A 123 1.07 -10.87 -6.50
CA TYR A 123 0.02 -9.92 -6.10
C TYR A 123 -0.74 -10.41 -4.88
N ARG A 124 -0.95 -11.73 -4.79
CA ARG A 124 -1.58 -12.35 -3.63
C ARG A 124 -0.71 -12.23 -2.38
N ASP A 125 0.60 -12.45 -2.50
CA ASP A 125 1.55 -12.21 -1.39
C ASP A 125 1.52 -10.74 -0.95
N LEU A 126 1.42 -9.82 -1.93
CA LEU A 126 1.28 -8.39 -1.66
C LEU A 126 0.05 -8.06 -0.82
N VAL A 127 -1.14 -8.56 -1.20
CA VAL A 127 -2.38 -8.36 -0.45
C VAL A 127 -2.30 -9.01 0.95
N LYS A 128 -1.74 -10.22 1.04
CA LYS A 128 -1.61 -10.95 2.32
C LYS A 128 -0.71 -10.26 3.34
N ASN A 129 0.32 -9.57 2.87
CA ASN A 129 1.29 -8.89 3.73
C ASN A 129 1.08 -7.37 3.75
N MET A 130 -0.11 -6.89 3.41
CA MET A 130 -0.45 -5.47 3.38
C MET A 130 -0.14 -4.74 4.70
N GLU A 131 -0.27 -5.40 5.86
CA GLU A 131 0.06 -4.81 7.15
C GLU A 131 1.52 -4.32 7.25
N ARG A 132 2.46 -4.96 6.53
CA ARG A 132 3.85 -4.49 6.46
C ARG A 132 3.96 -3.19 5.68
N ILE A 133 3.18 -3.04 4.62
CA ILE A 133 3.11 -1.80 3.82
C ILE A 133 2.52 -0.68 4.68
N LEU A 134 1.41 -0.98 5.38
CA LEU A 134 0.77 -0.03 6.31
C LEU A 134 1.71 0.36 7.46
N THR A 135 2.52 -0.56 7.97
CA THR A 135 3.53 -0.26 9.00
C THR A 135 4.54 0.79 8.52
N VAL A 136 4.98 0.71 7.26
CA VAL A 136 5.86 1.73 6.69
C VAL A 136 5.08 3.02 6.39
N HIS A 137 3.87 2.93 5.83
CA HIS A 137 3.00 4.08 5.57
C HIS A 137 2.79 4.93 6.83
N SER A 138 2.46 4.30 7.95
CA SER A 138 2.19 4.97 9.22
C SER A 138 3.38 5.78 9.75
N SER A 139 4.61 5.49 9.29
CA SER A 139 5.80 6.26 9.67
C SER A 139 5.95 7.60 8.96
N PHE A 140 5.19 7.82 7.87
CA PHE A 140 5.25 9.07 7.12
C PHE A 140 4.53 10.20 7.85
N ASP A 141 4.97 11.43 7.58
CA ASP A 141 4.30 12.63 8.07
C ASP A 141 2.88 12.78 7.45
N GLU A 142 2.00 13.48 8.15
CA GLU A 142 0.60 13.63 7.72
C GLU A 142 0.45 14.23 6.32
N ARG A 143 1.31 15.19 5.94
CA ARG A 143 1.23 15.81 4.62
C ARG A 143 1.54 14.82 3.51
N THR A 144 2.53 13.94 3.72
CA THR A 144 2.84 12.85 2.80
C THR A 144 1.68 11.86 2.69
N LYS A 145 1.12 11.43 3.82
CA LYS A 145 -0.04 10.51 3.86
C LYS A 145 -1.28 11.09 3.17
N GLU A 146 -1.60 12.35 3.44
CA GLU A 146 -2.71 13.08 2.80
C GLU A 146 -2.52 13.19 1.28
N CYS A 147 -1.29 13.48 0.82
CA CYS A 147 -0.97 13.56 -0.60
C CYS A 147 -1.16 12.21 -1.30
N MET A 148 -0.63 11.13 -0.71
CA MET A 148 -0.79 9.76 -1.23
C MET A 148 -2.26 9.37 -1.28
N LEU A 149 -3.00 9.54 -0.18
CA LEU A 149 -4.41 9.19 -0.08
C LEU A 149 -5.25 9.94 -1.13
N ARG A 150 -5.00 11.24 -1.33
CA ARG A 150 -5.71 12.04 -2.34
C ARG A 150 -5.63 11.40 -3.74
N TRP A 151 -4.43 11.03 -4.17
CA TRP A 151 -4.23 10.48 -5.51
C TRP A 151 -4.72 9.04 -5.64
N LEU A 152 -4.59 8.24 -4.59
CA LEU A 152 -5.17 6.88 -4.57
C LEU A 152 -6.70 6.91 -4.61
N LYS A 153 -7.34 7.88 -3.96
CA LYS A 153 -8.80 8.10 -4.06
C LYS A 153 -9.24 8.46 -5.47
N GLU A 154 -8.56 9.40 -6.11
CA GLU A 154 -8.87 9.81 -7.49
C GLU A 154 -8.69 8.63 -8.46
N MET A 155 -7.61 7.88 -8.32
CA MET A 155 -7.33 6.69 -9.12
C MET A 155 -8.40 5.61 -8.91
N ASN A 156 -8.77 5.32 -7.65
CA ASN A 156 -9.83 4.36 -7.31
C ASN A 156 -11.20 4.76 -7.90
N PHE A 157 -11.54 6.05 -7.82
CA PHE A 157 -12.76 6.57 -8.45
C PHE A 157 -12.76 6.35 -9.97
N GLY A 158 -11.64 6.65 -10.64
CA GLY A 158 -11.47 6.41 -12.06
C GLY A 158 -11.65 4.93 -12.45
N MET A 159 -10.97 4.03 -11.74
CA MET A 159 -11.08 2.58 -11.94
C MET A 159 -12.53 2.09 -11.80
N GLN A 160 -13.22 2.45 -10.72
CA GLN A 160 -14.62 2.02 -10.50
C GLN A 160 -15.60 2.54 -11.54
N LYS A 161 -15.32 3.70 -12.15
CA LYS A 161 -16.13 4.24 -13.25
C LYS A 161 -16.02 3.35 -14.49
N PHE A 162 -14.82 2.95 -14.88
CA PHE A 162 -14.58 2.16 -16.09
C PHE A 162 -14.80 0.65 -15.91
N LEU A 163 -14.79 0.15 -14.67
CA LEU A 163 -15.32 -1.19 -14.37
C LEU A 163 -16.81 -1.36 -14.72
N LYS A 164 -17.55 -0.26 -14.86
CA LYS A 164 -19.00 -0.24 -15.16
C LYS A 164 -19.30 0.23 -16.58
N GLN A 165 -18.29 0.64 -17.35
CA GLN A 165 -18.47 1.29 -18.64
C GLN A 165 -17.31 0.98 -19.59
N GLU A 166 -17.62 0.53 -20.79
CA GLU A 166 -16.61 0.37 -21.84
C GLU A 166 -16.02 1.72 -22.30
N VAL A 167 -14.76 1.66 -22.76
CA VAL A 167 -14.04 2.79 -23.35
C VAL A 167 -14.24 2.77 -24.86
N TYR A 168 -14.96 3.75 -25.39
CA TYR A 168 -15.36 3.79 -26.81
C TYR A 168 -14.42 4.63 -27.70
N SER A 169 -13.44 5.34 -27.13
CA SER A 169 -12.49 6.20 -27.86
C SER A 169 -11.23 6.47 -27.03
N PHE A 170 -10.07 6.57 -27.68
CA PHE A 170 -8.78 6.96 -27.10
C PHE A 170 -8.37 8.38 -27.52
#